data_AF-A0A178KNP9-F1
#
_entry.id   AF-A0A178KNP9-F1
#
_cell.length_a   1.000
_cell.length_b   1.000
_cell.length_c   1.000
_cell.angle_alpha   90.00
_cell.angle_beta   90.00
_cell.angle_gamma   90.00
#
_symmetry.space_group_name_H-M   'P 1'
#
loop_
_entity.id
_entity.type
_entity.pdbx_description
1 polymer ?
#
loop_
_entity_poly.entity_id
_entity_poly.type
_entity_poly.pdbx_seq_one_letter_code
_entity_poly.pdbx_strand_id
1 'polypeptide(L)'
;MWLLLLLAVIIGFIGYAFVRQRKSQHYLQQRFNQVIGLRQLIDLFRFHRRRTHQALLRPSEDNARPLAESQAIANMVKTLLNQADRHHKPMYRILNQRSDLLLREWRHYSIQRNQVVHGKMIRHVLYLIDDTITQSLLNNDKASQFQHYQTIWPIILNALDTLSRYRYTIENSQLGSSASYRELDNHASTFYRRLEQINLQLKQPAPALCIDTLRQQLAVVPDDQDGIIKYKQQLYQYSLTLSDTLYLLFDHVLQDIADELKIHLPEATSQKSASSHITT
;
A
#
# COMPACT_ATOMS: atom_id res chain seq x y z
N MET A 1 13.69 47.00 -36.87
CA MET A 1 13.29 47.25 -35.46
C MET A 1 12.16 46.33 -35.00
N TRP A 2 11.02 46.27 -35.68
CA TRP A 2 9.89 45.39 -35.29
C TRP A 2 10.23 43.90 -35.18
N LEU A 3 11.04 43.37 -36.10
CA LEU A 3 11.50 41.97 -36.04
C LEU A 3 12.37 41.66 -34.82
N LEU A 4 13.20 42.62 -34.38
CA LEU A 4 14.05 42.45 -33.19
C LEU A 4 13.22 42.50 -31.90
N LEU A 5 12.18 43.35 -31.85
CA LEU A 5 11.22 43.38 -30.75
C LEU A 5 10.42 42.07 -30.65
N LEU A 6 9.92 41.56 -31.79
CA LEU A 6 9.23 40.26 -31.84
C LEU A 6 10.13 39.11 -31.38
N LEU A 7 11.38 39.10 -31.83
CA LEU A 7 12.37 38.10 -31.41
C LEU A 7 12.63 38.16 -29.90
N ALA A 8 12.78 39.36 -29.33
CA ALA A 8 12.99 39.53 -27.89
C ALA A 8 11.78 39.03 -27.06
N VAL A 9 10.55 39.29 -27.52
CA VAL A 9 9.33 38.79 -26.87
C VAL A 9 9.25 37.26 -26.93
N ILE A 10 9.57 36.66 -28.09
CA ILE A 10 9.57 35.20 -28.25
C ILE A 10 10.62 34.56 -27.32
N ILE A 11 11.83 35.09 -27.28
CA ILE A 11 12.89 34.60 -26.39
C ILE A 11 12.48 34.75 -24.92
N GLY A 12 11.87 35.88 -24.55
CA GLY A 12 11.33 36.10 -23.20
C GLY A 12 10.26 35.08 -22.83
N PHE A 13 9.34 34.78 -23.76
CA PHE A 13 8.29 33.79 -23.56
C PHE A 13 8.85 32.37 -23.42
N ILE A 14 9.79 31.97 -24.28
CA ILE A 14 10.47 30.67 -24.20
C ILE A 14 11.23 30.54 -22.87
N GLY A 15 11.96 31.58 -22.47
CA GLY A 15 12.68 31.61 -21.19
C GLY A 15 11.72 31.46 -19.99
N TYR A 16 10.61 32.19 -19.99
CA TYR A 16 9.57 32.08 -18.97
C TYR A 16 8.96 30.67 -18.92
N ALA A 17 8.59 30.11 -20.09
CA ALA A 17 8.05 28.76 -20.20
C ALA A 17 9.03 27.71 -19.66
N PHE A 18 10.32 27.83 -19.98
CA PHE A 18 11.35 26.92 -19.51
C PHE A 18 11.56 26.98 -17.99
N VAL A 19 11.58 28.18 -17.41
CA VAL A 19 11.66 28.37 -15.95
C VAL A 19 10.42 27.79 -15.26
N ARG A 20 9.22 28.05 -15.80
CA ARG A 20 7.97 27.49 -15.27
C ARG A 20 7.98 25.95 -15.32
N GLN A 21 8.42 25.38 -16.43
CA GLN A 21 8.53 23.93 -16.60
C GLN A 21 9.52 23.32 -15.58
N ARG A 22 10.69 23.92 -15.38
CA ARG A 22 11.66 23.44 -14.37
C ARG A 22 11.10 23.49 -12.95
N LYS A 23 10.43 24.58 -12.58
CA LYS A 23 9.79 24.71 -11.26
C LYS A 23 8.70 23.65 -11.05
N SER A 24 7.86 23.42 -12.06
CA SER A 24 6.83 22.39 -12.06
C SER A 24 7.44 20.99 -11.88
N GLN A 25 8.48 20.66 -12.65
CA GLN A 25 9.17 19.37 -12.56
C GLN A 25 9.82 19.15 -11.20
N HIS A 26 10.50 20.15 -10.64
CA HIS A 26 11.09 20.06 -9.31
C HIS A 26 10.03 19.84 -8.22
N TYR A 27 8.92 20.58 -8.30
CA TYR A 27 7.78 20.40 -7.38
C TYR A 27 7.25 18.97 -7.46
N LEU A 28 7.05 18.47 -8.67
CA LEU A 28 6.51 17.13 -8.92
C LEU A 28 7.44 16.03 -8.39
N GLN A 29 8.75 16.15 -8.64
CA GLN A 29 9.76 15.25 -8.07
C GLN A 29 9.74 15.26 -6.54
N GLN A 30 9.65 16.44 -5.91
CA GLN A 30 9.58 16.55 -4.46
C GLN A 30 8.34 15.84 -3.89
N ARG A 31 7.19 15.98 -4.56
CA ARG A 31 5.94 15.30 -4.15
C ARG A 31 6.05 13.80 -4.31
N PHE A 32 6.65 13.32 -5.39
CA PHE A 32 6.89 11.88 -5.56
C PHE A 32 7.91 11.33 -4.56
N ASN A 33 8.90 12.12 -4.14
CA ASN A 33 9.79 11.74 -3.03
C ASN A 33 9.02 11.55 -1.72
N GLN A 34 8.01 12.38 -1.45
CA GLN A 34 7.12 12.21 -0.31
C GLN A 34 6.28 10.92 -0.44
N VAL A 35 5.77 10.62 -1.65
CA VAL A 35 5.07 9.36 -1.94
C VAL A 35 5.98 8.14 -1.71
N ILE A 36 7.25 8.20 -2.11
CA ILE A 36 8.23 7.12 -1.83
C ILE A 36 8.34 6.85 -0.33
N GLY A 37 8.50 7.89 0.49
CA GLY A 37 8.58 7.73 1.95
C GLY A 37 7.30 7.15 2.55
N LEU A 38 6.13 7.55 2.04
CA LEU A 38 4.84 6.97 2.44
C LEU A 38 4.73 5.49 2.06
N ARG A 39 5.20 5.09 0.86
CA ARG A 39 5.25 3.67 0.44
C ARG A 39 6.12 2.84 1.38
N GLN A 40 7.32 3.33 1.71
CA GLN A 40 8.20 2.67 2.68
C GLN A 40 7.54 2.52 4.06
N LEU A 41 6.80 3.53 4.50
CA LEU A 41 6.05 3.47 5.75
C LEU A 41 4.93 2.41 5.71
N ILE A 42 4.23 2.24 4.59
CA ILE A 42 3.26 1.14 4.40
C ILE A 42 3.95 -0.20 4.61
N ASP A 43 5.10 -0.43 3.99
CA ASP A 43 5.83 -1.69 4.12
C ASP A 43 6.28 -1.95 5.56
N LEU A 44 6.78 -0.92 6.25
CA LEU A 44 7.11 -1.01 7.67
C LEU A 44 5.88 -1.41 8.52
N PHE A 45 4.71 -0.79 8.30
CA PHE A 45 3.49 -1.18 9.01
C PHE A 45 3.04 -2.60 8.68
N ARG A 46 3.19 -3.04 7.43
CA ARG A 46 2.84 -4.41 7.01
C ARG A 46 3.77 -5.43 7.65
N PHE A 47 5.07 -5.13 7.71
CA PHE A 47 6.06 -5.95 8.38
C PHE A 47 5.79 -6.04 9.88
N HIS A 48 5.59 -4.90 10.56
CA HIS A 48 5.23 -4.86 11.98
C HIS A 48 3.92 -5.62 12.25
N ARG A 49 2.90 -5.52 11.38
CA ARG A 49 1.65 -6.30 11.50
C ARG A 49 1.92 -7.80 11.48
N ARG A 50 2.77 -8.29 10.56
CA ARG A 50 3.12 -9.72 10.47
C ARG A 50 3.81 -10.19 11.76
N ARG A 51 4.79 -9.43 12.24
CA ARG A 51 5.57 -9.75 13.45
C ARG A 51 4.71 -9.74 14.70
N THR A 52 3.94 -8.69 14.91
CA THR A 52 2.99 -8.58 16.04
C THR A 52 1.91 -9.66 16.00
N HIS A 53 1.38 -10.00 14.83
CA HIS A 53 0.41 -11.09 14.70
C HIS A 53 1.01 -12.45 15.12
N GLN A 54 2.24 -12.76 14.68
CA GLN A 54 2.95 -13.97 15.10
C GLN A 54 3.21 -13.98 16.62
N ALA A 55 3.63 -12.85 17.19
CA ALA A 55 3.88 -12.71 18.62
C ALA A 55 2.61 -12.87 19.48
N LEU A 56 1.46 -12.43 18.96
CA LEU A 56 0.15 -12.60 19.62
C LEU A 56 -0.39 -14.04 19.51
N LEU A 57 -0.07 -14.76 18.42
CA LEU A 57 -0.42 -16.17 18.26
C LEU A 57 0.39 -17.10 19.17
N ARG A 58 1.65 -16.75 19.42
CA ARG A 58 2.57 -17.52 20.28
C ARG A 58 3.20 -16.59 21.32
N PRO A 59 2.48 -16.28 22.40
CA PRO A 59 3.04 -15.47 23.48
C PRO A 59 4.29 -16.17 24.03
N SER A 60 5.44 -15.53 23.88
CA SER A 60 6.70 -15.99 24.48
C SER A 60 7.21 -14.92 25.45
N GLU A 61 8.05 -15.32 26.41
CA GLU A 61 8.64 -14.37 27.38
C GLU A 61 9.49 -13.28 26.70
N ASP A 62 10.00 -13.53 25.49
CA ASP A 62 10.81 -12.57 24.70
C ASP A 62 9.97 -11.42 24.09
N ASN A 63 8.64 -11.47 24.21
CA ASN A 63 7.74 -10.38 23.79
C ASN A 63 7.94 -9.08 24.58
N ALA A 64 8.75 -9.08 25.66
CA ALA A 64 9.08 -7.89 26.45
C ALA A 64 9.93 -6.87 25.66
N ARG A 65 10.73 -7.31 24.69
CA ARG A 65 11.60 -6.40 23.91
C ARG A 65 10.82 -5.66 22.81
N PRO A 66 11.10 -4.37 22.57
CA PRO A 66 10.52 -3.65 21.44
C PRO A 66 11.00 -4.27 20.13
N LEU A 67 10.10 -4.37 19.15
CA LEU A 67 10.42 -4.90 17.83
C LEU A 67 11.34 -3.91 17.09
N ALA A 68 12.34 -4.41 16.38
CA ALA A 68 13.37 -3.58 15.73
C ALA A 68 12.75 -2.58 14.72
N GLU A 69 11.72 -3.01 14.00
CA GLU A 69 10.99 -2.18 13.04
C GLU A 69 10.18 -1.05 13.70
N SER A 70 9.87 -1.13 15.01
CA SER A 70 9.13 -0.07 15.70
C SER A 70 9.90 1.25 15.68
N GLN A 71 11.23 1.20 15.85
CA GLN A 71 12.07 2.39 15.76
C GLN A 71 12.12 2.95 14.33
N ALA A 72 12.16 2.07 13.32
CA ALA A 72 12.13 2.48 11.92
C ALA A 72 10.82 3.19 11.57
N ILE A 73 9.68 2.68 12.04
CA ILE A 73 8.36 3.33 11.90
C ILE A 73 8.38 4.71 12.56
N ALA A 74 8.78 4.79 13.83
CA ALA A 74 8.77 6.05 14.58
C ALA A 74 9.66 7.13 13.92
N ASN A 75 10.84 6.73 13.44
CA ASN A 75 11.74 7.64 12.73
C ASN A 75 11.17 8.06 11.37
N MET A 76 10.63 7.13 10.59
CA MET A 76 10.06 7.41 9.28
C MET A 76 8.87 8.38 9.37
N VAL A 77 7.96 8.17 10.32
CA VAL A 77 6.80 9.05 10.51
C VAL A 77 7.24 10.47 10.90
N LYS A 78 8.24 10.60 11.78
CA LYS A 78 8.81 11.91 12.15
C LYS A 78 9.48 12.61 10.96
N THR A 79 10.24 11.88 10.15
CA THR A 79 10.86 12.42 8.93
C THR A 79 9.81 12.95 7.97
N LEU A 80 8.77 12.16 7.71
CA LEU A 80 7.65 12.54 6.84
C LEU A 80 6.89 13.76 7.38
N LEU A 81 6.65 13.82 8.69
CA LEU A 81 6.02 14.97 9.34
C LEU A 81 6.85 16.26 9.18
N ASN A 82 8.18 16.15 9.28
CA ASN A 82 9.08 17.29 9.12
C ASN A 82 9.15 17.78 7.66
N GLN A 83 9.03 16.85 6.71
CA GLN A 83 9.01 17.14 5.26
C GLN A 83 7.64 17.65 4.76
N ALA A 84 6.55 17.34 5.48
CA ALA A 84 5.21 17.75 5.11
C ALA A 84 5.09 19.29 5.03
N ASP A 85 4.39 19.76 4.01
CA ASP A 85 4.05 21.17 3.89
C ASP A 85 3.07 21.61 5.01
N ARG A 86 2.86 22.92 5.15
CA ARG A 86 2.01 23.46 6.21
C ARG A 86 0.57 22.95 6.16
N HIS A 87 0.05 22.66 4.96
CA HIS A 87 -1.33 22.24 4.77
C HIS A 87 -1.55 20.80 5.23
N HIS A 88 -0.62 19.90 4.93
CA HIS A 88 -0.75 18.48 5.27
C HIS A 88 -0.22 18.14 6.67
N LYS A 89 0.60 19.01 7.29
CA LYS A 89 1.17 18.81 8.64
C LYS A 89 0.18 18.28 9.69
N PRO A 90 -1.09 18.77 9.80
CA PRO A 90 -2.06 18.22 10.74
C PRO A 90 -2.32 16.72 10.56
N MET A 91 -2.44 16.23 9.32
CA MET A 91 -2.68 14.82 9.04
C MET A 91 -1.48 13.96 9.42
N TYR A 92 -0.26 14.43 9.15
CA TYR A 92 0.97 13.76 9.59
C TYR A 92 1.13 13.73 11.12
N ARG A 93 0.67 14.76 11.85
CA ARG A 93 0.66 14.74 13.32
C ARG A 93 -0.28 13.67 13.86
N ILE A 94 -1.47 13.54 13.26
CA ILE A 94 -2.43 12.48 13.61
C ILE A 94 -1.80 11.10 13.33
N LEU A 95 -1.11 10.95 12.19
CA LEU A 95 -0.40 9.72 11.86
C LEU A 95 0.68 9.40 12.91
N ASN A 96 1.49 10.39 13.31
CA ASN A 96 2.50 10.22 14.36
C ASN A 96 1.89 9.76 15.69
N GLN A 97 0.88 10.47 16.18
CA GLN A 97 0.21 10.14 17.44
C GLN A 97 -0.39 8.72 17.42
N ARG A 98 -1.06 8.34 16.33
CA ARG A 98 -1.65 7.01 16.20
C ARG A 98 -0.61 5.90 16.03
N SER A 99 0.50 6.20 15.37
CA SER A 99 1.64 5.27 15.26
C SER A 99 2.28 5.03 16.62
N ASP A 100 2.54 6.09 17.39
CA ASP A 100 3.09 6.00 18.75
C ASP A 100 2.16 5.20 19.69
N LEU A 101 0.84 5.31 19.50
CA LEU A 101 -0.13 4.49 20.25
C LEU A 101 -0.04 3.01 19.85
N LEU A 102 -0.08 2.72 18.54
CA LEU A 102 0.03 1.36 18.01
C LEU A 102 1.30 0.67 18.51
N LEU A 103 2.46 1.33 18.41
CA LEU A 103 3.75 0.77 18.76
C LEU A 103 3.90 0.47 20.26
N ARG A 104 3.18 1.19 21.12
CA ARG A 104 3.20 0.98 22.58
C ARG A 104 2.21 -0.09 23.02
N GLU A 105 1.01 -0.11 22.45
CA GLU A 105 -0.11 -0.87 22.99
C GLU A 105 -0.35 -2.23 22.33
N TRP A 106 0.27 -2.53 21.18
CA TRP A 106 -0.07 -3.72 20.39
C TRP A 106 -0.01 -5.04 21.17
N ARG A 107 0.84 -5.13 22.20
CA ARG A 107 0.97 -6.31 23.07
C ARG A 107 -0.30 -6.63 23.85
N HIS A 108 -1.15 -5.63 24.08
CA HIS A 108 -2.43 -5.77 24.78
C HIS A 108 -3.60 -5.97 23.81
N TYR A 109 -3.34 -6.09 22.51
CA TYR A 109 -4.39 -6.26 21.52
C TYR A 109 -4.75 -7.72 21.36
N SER A 110 -6.04 -8.00 21.15
CA SER A 110 -6.43 -9.25 20.49
C SER A 110 -5.89 -9.29 19.07
N ILE A 111 -5.79 -10.49 18.49
CA ILE A 111 -5.39 -10.67 17.08
C ILE A 111 -6.24 -9.80 16.15
N GLN A 112 -7.56 -9.81 16.35
CA GLN A 112 -8.50 -9.00 15.58
C GLN A 112 -8.24 -7.50 15.73
N ARG A 113 -8.07 -7.00 16.97
CA ARG A 113 -7.76 -5.59 17.22
C ARG A 113 -6.43 -5.21 16.55
N ASN A 114 -5.43 -6.10 16.59
CA ASN A 114 -4.14 -5.88 15.94
C ASN A 114 -4.29 -5.70 14.41
N GLN A 115 -5.10 -6.54 13.74
CA GLN A 115 -5.39 -6.39 12.32
C GLN A 115 -6.10 -5.06 12.01
N VAL A 116 -7.10 -4.70 12.80
CA VAL A 116 -7.91 -3.49 12.58
C VAL A 116 -7.08 -2.22 12.78
N VAL A 117 -6.30 -2.12 13.85
CA VAL A 117 -5.49 -0.91 14.13
C VAL A 117 -4.40 -0.74 13.06
N HIS A 118 -3.70 -1.80 12.68
CA HIS A 118 -2.73 -1.74 11.57
C HIS A 118 -3.40 -1.38 10.24
N GLY A 119 -4.57 -1.97 9.94
CA GLY A 119 -5.35 -1.65 8.75
C GLY A 119 -5.71 -0.17 8.68
N LYS A 120 -6.11 0.43 9.81
CA LYS A 120 -6.36 1.87 9.91
C LYS A 120 -5.11 2.71 9.66
N MET A 121 -3.94 2.29 10.15
CA MET A 121 -2.69 3.03 9.91
C MET A 121 -2.30 2.99 8.44
N ILE A 122 -2.35 1.82 7.82
CA ILE A 122 -2.01 1.66 6.41
C ILE A 122 -2.97 2.45 5.52
N ARG A 123 -4.29 2.43 5.80
CA ARG A 123 -5.26 3.28 5.09
C ARG A 123 -4.98 4.77 5.25
N HIS A 124 -4.60 5.22 6.44
CA HIS A 124 -4.25 6.61 6.65
C HIS A 124 -3.07 7.04 5.77
N VAL A 125 -2.04 6.19 5.67
CA VAL A 125 -0.90 6.44 4.78
C VAL A 125 -1.32 6.44 3.30
N LEU A 126 -2.20 5.52 2.90
CA LEU A 126 -2.74 5.48 1.54
C LEU A 126 -3.54 6.75 1.19
N TYR A 127 -4.35 7.28 2.11
CA TYR A 127 -5.05 8.56 1.89
C TYR A 127 -4.07 9.74 1.76
N LEU A 128 -2.95 9.72 2.49
CA LEU A 128 -1.90 10.73 2.30
C LEU A 128 -1.23 10.61 0.93
N ILE A 129 -1.02 9.39 0.42
CA ILE A 129 -0.51 9.18 -0.94
C ILE A 129 -1.51 9.71 -1.96
N ASP A 130 -2.79 9.36 -1.82
CA ASP A 130 -3.89 9.77 -2.69
C ASP A 130 -4.00 11.29 -2.80
N ASP A 131 -4.03 11.98 -1.67
CA ASP A 131 -4.09 13.44 -1.60
C ASP A 131 -2.83 14.06 -2.22
N THR A 132 -1.64 13.54 -1.88
CA THR A 132 -0.37 14.03 -2.43
C THR A 132 -0.33 13.91 -3.95
N ILE A 133 -0.75 12.76 -4.51
CA ILE A 133 -0.77 12.51 -5.96
C ILE A 133 -1.83 13.40 -6.62
N THR A 134 -3.05 13.40 -6.09
CA THR A 134 -4.16 14.20 -6.62
C THR A 134 -3.77 15.68 -6.72
N GLN A 135 -3.26 16.25 -5.63
CA GLN A 135 -2.79 17.63 -5.63
C GLN A 135 -1.63 17.85 -6.60
N SER A 136 -0.72 16.89 -6.72
CA SER A 136 0.43 16.99 -7.62
C SER A 136 0.00 17.01 -9.09
N LEU A 137 -0.96 16.17 -9.46
CA LEU A 137 -1.45 16.08 -10.83
C LEU A 137 -2.30 17.29 -11.21
N LEU A 138 -3.22 17.72 -10.33
CA LEU A 138 -4.09 18.87 -10.55
C LEU A 138 -3.29 20.18 -10.66
N ASN A 139 -2.32 20.41 -9.76
CA ASN A 139 -1.53 21.65 -9.75
C ASN A 139 -0.53 21.76 -10.91
N ASN A 140 -0.31 20.68 -11.68
CA ASN A 140 0.62 20.65 -12.81
C ASN A 140 -0.07 20.37 -14.15
N ASP A 141 -1.40 20.59 -14.21
CA ASP A 141 -2.24 20.43 -15.41
C ASP A 141 -2.14 19.02 -16.03
N LYS A 142 -2.01 17.98 -15.19
CA LYS A 142 -1.88 16.56 -15.58
C LYS A 142 -3.23 15.83 -15.58
N ALA A 143 -4.22 16.41 -16.27
CA ALA A 143 -5.61 15.95 -16.23
C ALA A 143 -5.79 14.49 -16.70
N SER A 144 -5.05 14.05 -17.72
CA SER A 144 -5.14 12.66 -18.21
C SER A 144 -4.60 11.65 -17.20
N GLN A 145 -3.47 11.95 -16.56
CA GLN A 145 -2.89 11.11 -15.50
C GLN A 145 -3.80 11.06 -14.29
N PHE A 146 -4.40 12.21 -13.93
CA PHE A 146 -5.35 12.29 -12.85
C PHE A 146 -6.60 11.44 -13.12
N GLN A 147 -7.18 11.55 -14.32
CA GLN A 147 -8.34 10.75 -14.71
C GLN A 147 -8.01 9.25 -14.66
N HIS A 148 -6.85 8.84 -15.16
CA HIS A 148 -6.40 7.45 -15.09
C HIS A 148 -6.22 6.96 -13.64
N TYR A 149 -5.57 7.75 -12.80
CA TYR A 149 -5.42 7.42 -11.38
C TYR A 149 -6.79 7.28 -10.68
N GLN A 150 -7.74 8.16 -10.99
CA GLN A 150 -9.10 8.12 -10.43
C GLN A 150 -9.94 6.91 -10.85
N THR A 151 -9.66 6.26 -11.98
CA THR A 151 -10.36 5.01 -12.34
C THR A 151 -9.86 3.82 -11.52
N ILE A 152 -8.61 3.85 -11.06
CA ILE A 152 -7.97 2.75 -10.35
C ILE A 152 -8.12 2.88 -8.82
N TRP A 153 -8.00 4.09 -8.29
CA TRP A 153 -8.00 4.35 -6.83
C TRP A 153 -9.20 3.74 -6.08
N PRO A 154 -10.46 3.90 -6.54
CA PRO A 154 -11.61 3.27 -5.87
C PRO A 154 -11.52 1.74 -5.85
N ILE A 155 -10.90 1.12 -6.86
CA ILE A 155 -10.74 -0.33 -6.95
C ILE A 155 -9.75 -0.81 -5.88
N ILE A 156 -8.65 -0.09 -5.68
CA ILE A 156 -7.66 -0.35 -4.63
C ILE A 156 -8.29 -0.27 -3.24
N LEU A 157 -9.02 0.81 -2.94
CA LEU A 157 -9.71 0.97 -1.65
C LEU A 157 -10.69 -0.18 -1.38
N ASN A 158 -11.48 -0.53 -2.38
CA ASN A 158 -12.44 -1.62 -2.24
C ASN A 158 -11.76 -2.99 -2.13
N ALA A 159 -10.59 -3.20 -2.74
CA ALA A 159 -9.80 -4.40 -2.55
C ALA A 159 -9.33 -4.50 -1.10
N LEU A 160 -8.81 -3.43 -0.50
CA LEU A 160 -8.42 -3.39 0.92
C LEU A 160 -9.58 -3.70 1.87
N ASP A 161 -10.77 -3.20 1.57
CA ASP A 161 -11.98 -3.53 2.33
C ASP A 161 -12.36 -5.00 2.20
N THR A 162 -12.28 -5.55 0.99
CA THR A 162 -12.54 -6.98 0.74
C THR A 162 -11.54 -7.86 1.49
N LEU A 163 -10.24 -7.50 1.51
CA LEU A 163 -9.20 -8.20 2.27
C LEU A 163 -9.42 -8.10 3.78
N SER A 164 -9.91 -6.95 4.26
CA SER A 164 -10.22 -6.77 5.68
C SER A 164 -11.40 -7.65 6.09
N ARG A 165 -12.43 -7.76 5.25
CA ARG A 165 -13.56 -8.68 5.46
C ARG A 165 -13.09 -10.13 5.42
N TYR A 166 -12.27 -10.51 4.43
CA TYR A 166 -11.69 -11.85 4.35
C TYR A 166 -10.96 -12.24 5.65
N ARG A 167 -10.08 -11.37 6.16
CA ARG A 167 -9.38 -11.62 7.44
C ARG A 167 -10.31 -11.66 8.64
N TYR A 168 -11.34 -10.83 8.66
CA TYR A 168 -12.37 -10.90 9.69
C TYR A 168 -13.10 -12.25 9.66
N THR A 169 -13.49 -12.74 8.47
CA THR A 169 -14.14 -14.04 8.31
C THR A 169 -13.21 -15.19 8.71
N ILE A 170 -11.89 -15.12 8.46
CA ILE A 170 -10.93 -16.13 8.96
C ILE A 170 -10.99 -16.24 10.48
N GLU A 171 -10.96 -15.12 11.19
CA GLU A 171 -10.97 -15.11 12.66
C GLU A 171 -12.31 -15.60 13.21
N ASN A 172 -13.43 -15.15 12.62
CA ASN A 172 -14.78 -15.38 13.12
C ASN A 172 -15.50 -16.58 12.49
N SER A 173 -14.88 -17.31 11.55
CA SER A 173 -15.49 -18.46 10.90
C SER A 173 -15.84 -19.54 11.92
N GLN A 174 -17.06 -20.03 11.86
CA GLN A 174 -17.50 -21.19 12.62
C GLN A 174 -17.00 -22.47 11.93
N LEU A 175 -16.42 -23.36 12.72
CA LEU A 175 -15.79 -24.59 12.26
C LEU A 175 -16.81 -25.53 11.65
N GLY A 176 -16.46 -26.18 10.53
CA GLY A 176 -17.34 -27.13 9.83
C GLY A 176 -18.55 -26.50 9.13
N SER A 177 -18.73 -25.17 9.22
CA SER A 177 -19.84 -24.48 8.56
C SER A 177 -19.53 -24.28 7.07
N SER A 178 -20.22 -25.03 6.21
CA SER A 178 -20.17 -24.84 4.75
C SER A 178 -20.47 -23.39 4.34
N ALA A 179 -21.27 -22.67 5.13
CA ALA A 179 -21.54 -21.25 4.92
C ALA A 179 -20.30 -20.37 5.14
N SER A 180 -19.50 -20.63 6.19
CA SER A 180 -18.25 -19.87 6.44
C SER A 180 -17.20 -20.13 5.37
N TYR A 181 -17.08 -21.36 4.85
CA TYR A 181 -16.18 -21.66 3.73
C TYR A 181 -16.62 -20.96 2.45
N ARG A 182 -17.92 -20.97 2.15
CA ARG A 182 -18.46 -20.26 0.99
C ARG A 182 -18.24 -18.75 1.09
N GLU A 183 -18.36 -18.18 2.28
CA GLU A 183 -18.09 -16.76 2.52
C GLU A 183 -16.61 -16.40 2.29
N LEU A 184 -15.69 -17.22 2.79
CA LEU A 184 -14.25 -17.08 2.54
C LEU A 184 -13.93 -17.13 1.04
N ASP A 185 -14.48 -18.10 0.32
CA ASP A 185 -14.27 -18.23 -1.12
C ASP A 185 -14.85 -17.04 -1.90
N ASN A 186 -16.04 -16.59 -1.55
CA ASN A 186 -16.65 -15.40 -2.14
C ASN A 186 -15.80 -14.14 -1.94
N HIS A 187 -15.24 -13.95 -0.74
CA HIS A 187 -14.33 -12.84 -0.45
C HIS A 187 -13.03 -12.93 -1.25
N ALA A 188 -12.41 -14.11 -1.31
CA ALA A 188 -11.20 -14.34 -2.09
C ALA A 188 -11.42 -14.10 -3.60
N SER A 189 -12.51 -14.64 -4.15
CA SER A 189 -12.88 -14.48 -5.55
C SER A 189 -13.25 -13.02 -5.90
N THR A 190 -13.93 -12.32 -4.98
CA THR A 190 -14.18 -10.87 -5.14
C THR A 190 -12.88 -10.08 -5.12
N PHE A 191 -11.94 -10.41 -4.24
CA PHE A 191 -10.65 -9.74 -4.16
C PHE A 191 -9.85 -9.97 -5.44
N TYR A 192 -9.83 -11.20 -5.95
CA TYR A 192 -9.16 -11.56 -7.20
C TYR A 192 -9.64 -10.71 -8.37
N ARG A 193 -10.95 -10.66 -8.60
CA ARG A 193 -11.54 -9.86 -9.68
C ARG A 193 -11.11 -8.40 -9.61
N ARG A 194 -10.92 -7.85 -8.39
CA ARG A 194 -10.43 -6.48 -8.22
C ARG A 194 -8.96 -6.35 -8.58
N LEU A 195 -8.12 -7.33 -8.25
CA LEU A 195 -6.71 -7.35 -8.67
C LEU A 195 -6.61 -7.42 -10.20
N GLU A 196 -7.43 -8.24 -10.85
CA GLU A 196 -7.50 -8.30 -12.32
C GLU A 196 -7.93 -6.97 -12.92
N GLN A 197 -8.95 -6.32 -12.35
CA GLN A 197 -9.42 -5.00 -12.79
C GLN A 197 -8.34 -3.92 -12.67
N ILE A 198 -7.48 -3.99 -11.65
CA ILE A 198 -6.32 -3.09 -11.52
C ILE A 198 -5.30 -3.45 -12.60
N ASN A 199 -4.96 -4.73 -12.74
CA ASN A 199 -3.98 -5.20 -13.71
C ASN A 199 -4.33 -4.82 -15.16
N LEU A 200 -5.60 -4.97 -15.56
CA LEU A 200 -6.08 -4.59 -16.89
C LEU A 200 -5.92 -3.10 -17.21
N GLN A 201 -5.75 -2.26 -16.19
CA GLN A 201 -5.52 -0.82 -16.35
C GLN A 201 -4.04 -0.45 -16.32
N LEU A 202 -3.15 -1.36 -15.92
CA LEU A 202 -1.70 -1.11 -15.93
C LEU A 202 -1.15 -1.10 -17.35
N LYS A 203 -0.13 -0.28 -17.57
CA LYS A 203 0.62 -0.25 -18.84
C LYS A 203 1.74 -1.28 -18.86
N GLN A 204 2.27 -1.62 -17.69
CA GLN A 204 3.30 -2.63 -17.53
C GLN A 204 2.70 -4.02 -17.27
N PRO A 205 3.36 -5.11 -17.74
CA PRO A 205 2.89 -6.46 -17.49
C PRO A 205 2.99 -6.77 -15.99
N ALA A 206 1.84 -7.03 -15.34
CA ALA A 206 1.86 -7.45 -13.95
C ALA A 206 2.36 -8.88 -13.79
N PRO A 207 2.90 -9.20 -12.60
CA PRO A 207 3.30 -10.56 -12.27
C PRO A 207 2.11 -11.52 -12.26
N ALA A 208 2.38 -12.78 -12.60
CA ALA A 208 1.40 -13.85 -12.56
C ALA A 208 0.80 -13.96 -11.15
N LEU A 209 -0.52 -13.85 -11.09
CA LEU A 209 -1.26 -14.00 -9.86
C LEU A 209 -1.33 -15.50 -9.55
N CYS A 210 -0.46 -16.02 -8.65
CA CYS A 210 -0.42 -17.43 -8.24
C CYS A 210 -1.64 -17.88 -7.40
N ILE A 211 -2.83 -17.41 -7.74
CA ILE A 211 -4.05 -17.55 -6.96
C ILE A 211 -4.70 -18.92 -7.15
N ASP A 212 -4.62 -19.50 -8.35
CA ASP A 212 -5.19 -20.82 -8.60
C ASP A 212 -4.42 -21.92 -7.86
N THR A 213 -3.08 -21.82 -7.82
CA THR A 213 -2.23 -22.72 -7.04
C THR A 213 -2.55 -22.64 -5.54
N LEU A 214 -2.83 -21.44 -5.03
CA LEU A 214 -3.15 -21.21 -3.62
C LEU A 214 -4.59 -21.62 -3.26
N ARG A 215 -5.56 -21.44 -4.17
CA ARG A 215 -6.94 -21.92 -4.03
C ARG A 215 -6.99 -23.44 -3.94
N GLN A 216 -6.19 -24.14 -4.75
CA GLN A 216 -6.08 -25.60 -4.71
C GLN A 216 -5.52 -26.13 -3.37
N GLN A 217 -4.61 -25.39 -2.72
CA GLN A 217 -4.03 -25.77 -1.43
C GLN A 217 -5.00 -25.64 -0.25
N LEU A 218 -6.12 -24.93 -0.40
CA LEU A 218 -7.10 -24.64 0.66
C LEU A 218 -8.36 -25.53 0.60
N ALA A 219 -8.41 -26.51 -0.31
CA ALA A 219 -9.62 -27.30 -0.56
C ALA A 219 -9.95 -28.37 0.51
N VAL A 220 -9.02 -28.65 1.45
CA VAL A 220 -9.21 -29.69 2.47
C VAL A 220 -9.40 -29.06 3.84
N VAL A 221 -10.62 -29.16 4.34
CA VAL A 221 -10.97 -28.74 5.70
C VAL A 221 -10.61 -29.86 6.68
N PRO A 222 -9.76 -29.61 7.68
CA PRO A 222 -9.47 -30.59 8.72
C PRO A 222 -10.64 -30.69 9.72
N ASP A 223 -10.91 -31.90 10.20
CA ASP A 223 -11.96 -32.21 11.19
C ASP A 223 -11.51 -32.03 12.65
N ASP A 224 -10.20 -31.96 12.91
CA ASP A 224 -9.63 -31.85 14.27
C ASP A 224 -9.21 -30.42 14.64
N GLN A 225 -9.17 -30.12 15.96
CA GLN A 225 -8.88 -28.77 16.46
C GLN A 225 -7.46 -28.27 16.10
N ASP A 226 -6.46 -29.14 16.08
CA ASP A 226 -5.09 -28.74 15.72
C ASP A 226 -4.96 -28.45 14.22
N GLY A 227 -5.62 -29.25 13.40
CA GLY A 227 -5.78 -29.02 11.97
C GLY A 227 -6.46 -27.69 11.68
N ILE A 228 -7.50 -27.35 12.44
CA ILE A 228 -8.23 -26.08 12.32
C ILE A 228 -7.36 -24.86 12.58
N ILE A 229 -6.54 -24.89 13.65
CA ILE A 229 -5.62 -23.78 13.97
C ILE A 229 -4.61 -23.61 12.82
N LYS A 230 -4.07 -24.72 12.31
CA LYS A 230 -3.16 -24.70 11.15
C LYS A 230 -3.85 -24.17 9.89
N TYR A 231 -5.11 -24.54 9.66
CA TYR A 231 -5.88 -24.08 8.51
C TYR A 231 -6.17 -22.58 8.56
N LYS A 232 -6.58 -22.03 9.72
CA LYS A 232 -6.71 -20.57 9.90
C LYS A 232 -5.38 -19.85 9.69
N GLN A 233 -4.28 -20.43 10.17
CA GLN A 233 -2.94 -19.89 9.93
C GLN A 233 -2.59 -19.88 8.43
N GLN A 234 -2.91 -20.94 7.68
CA GLN A 234 -2.70 -21.02 6.23
C GLN A 234 -3.55 -19.97 5.49
N LEU A 235 -4.84 -19.84 5.82
CA LEU A 235 -5.71 -18.78 5.28
C LEU A 235 -5.15 -17.38 5.58
N TYR A 236 -4.59 -17.18 6.78
CA TYR A 236 -3.95 -15.92 7.11
C TYR A 236 -2.70 -15.66 6.25
N GLN A 237 -1.82 -16.65 6.07
CA GLN A 237 -0.66 -16.54 5.16
C GLN A 237 -1.10 -16.24 3.73
N TYR A 238 -2.17 -16.87 3.27
CA TYR A 238 -2.77 -16.56 1.97
C TYR A 238 -3.23 -15.09 1.90
N SER A 239 -3.88 -14.59 2.95
CA SER A 239 -4.25 -13.17 3.05
C SER A 239 -3.04 -12.21 3.04
N LEU A 240 -1.86 -12.67 3.47
CA LEU A 240 -0.62 -11.87 3.37
C LEU A 240 -0.17 -11.80 1.92
N THR A 241 -0.18 -12.92 1.20
CA THR A 241 0.16 -12.99 -0.23
C THR A 241 -0.77 -12.10 -1.06
N LEU A 242 -2.08 -12.18 -0.83
CA LEU A 242 -3.06 -11.28 -1.45
C LEU A 242 -2.77 -9.80 -1.16
N SER A 243 -2.33 -9.49 0.06
CA SER A 243 -1.88 -8.14 0.42
C SER A 243 -0.63 -7.75 -0.36
N ASP A 244 0.37 -8.62 -0.48
CA ASP A 244 1.61 -8.38 -1.25
C ASP A 244 1.30 -8.06 -2.70
N THR A 245 0.46 -8.85 -3.33
CA THR A 245 0.01 -8.61 -4.71
C THR A 245 -0.68 -7.26 -4.86
N LEU A 246 -1.60 -6.90 -3.96
CA LEU A 246 -2.31 -5.62 -4.06
C LEU A 246 -1.36 -4.42 -3.97
N TYR A 247 -0.41 -4.43 -3.05
CA TYR A 247 0.56 -3.34 -2.92
C TYR A 247 1.55 -3.32 -4.08
N LEU A 248 1.89 -4.50 -4.64
CA LEU A 248 2.70 -4.58 -5.85
C LEU A 248 1.97 -3.95 -7.05
N LEU A 249 0.69 -4.28 -7.25
CA LEU A 249 -0.11 -3.65 -8.31
C LEU A 249 -0.26 -2.15 -8.07
N PHE A 250 -0.50 -1.71 -6.83
CA PHE A 250 -0.55 -0.29 -6.51
C PHE A 250 0.77 0.42 -6.84
N ASP A 251 1.91 -0.21 -6.55
CA ASP A 251 3.22 0.34 -6.92
C ASP A 251 3.39 0.48 -8.44
N HIS A 252 2.87 -0.45 -9.25
CA HIS A 252 2.87 -0.31 -10.70
C HIS A 252 1.99 0.86 -11.17
N VAL A 253 0.84 1.10 -10.53
CA VAL A 253 0.02 2.30 -10.81
C VAL A 253 0.84 3.58 -10.57
N LEU A 254 1.59 3.62 -9.47
CA LEU A 254 2.45 4.77 -9.15
C LEU A 254 3.61 4.92 -10.14
N GLN A 255 4.17 3.79 -10.61
CA GLN A 255 5.23 3.77 -11.61
C GLN A 255 4.73 4.27 -12.97
N ASP A 256 3.58 3.80 -13.44
CA ASP A 256 2.98 4.24 -14.71
C ASP A 256 2.79 5.77 -14.71
N ILE A 257 2.30 6.33 -13.60
CA ILE A 257 2.15 7.77 -13.44
C ILE A 257 3.53 8.46 -13.42
N ALA A 258 4.51 7.91 -12.70
CA ALA A 258 5.85 8.50 -12.63
C ALA A 258 6.55 8.53 -14.00
N ASP A 259 6.46 7.43 -14.76
CA ASP A 259 7.06 7.28 -16.09
C ASP A 259 6.47 8.28 -17.08
N GLU A 260 5.14 8.45 -17.09
CA GLU A 260 4.46 9.46 -17.91
C GLU A 260 4.89 10.90 -17.58
N LEU A 261 5.19 11.15 -16.31
CA LEU A 261 5.63 12.44 -15.81
C LEU A 261 7.15 12.65 -15.94
N LYS A 262 7.89 11.61 -16.37
CA LYS A 262 9.36 11.56 -16.43
C LYS A 262 10.02 11.81 -15.07
N ILE A 263 9.41 11.26 -14.03
CA ILE A 263 9.89 11.29 -12.65
C ILE A 263 10.61 9.99 -12.36
N HIS A 264 11.75 10.07 -11.68
CA HIS A 264 12.42 8.87 -11.21
C HIS A 264 11.78 8.36 -9.91
N LEU A 265 11.24 7.14 -9.98
CA LEU A 265 10.78 6.37 -8.83
C LEU A 265 11.73 5.16 -8.66
N PRO A 266 12.29 4.91 -7.46
CA PRO A 266 13.11 3.73 -7.22
C PRO A 266 12.24 2.47 -7.30
N GLU A 267 12.81 1.39 -7.86
CA GLU A 267 12.19 0.07 -7.91
C GLU A 267 11.77 -0.37 -6.51
N ALA A 268 10.57 -0.95 -6.40
CA ALA A 268 10.05 -1.45 -5.13
C ALA A 268 10.91 -2.63 -4.62
N THR A 269 11.28 -2.63 -3.34
CA THR A 269 12.06 -3.69 -2.69
C THR A 269 11.44 -5.09 -2.85
N SER A 270 10.14 -5.17 -3.14
CA SER A 270 9.35 -6.39 -3.34
C SER A 270 9.70 -7.18 -4.62
N GLN A 271 10.32 -6.57 -5.63
CA GLN A 271 10.79 -7.30 -6.83
C GLN A 271 12.01 -8.20 -6.54
N LYS A 272 12.88 -7.83 -5.58
CA LYS A 272 14.03 -8.66 -5.21
C LYS A 272 13.64 -9.98 -4.55
N SER A 273 12.51 -10.03 -3.84
CA SER A 273 12.01 -11.26 -3.20
C SER A 273 11.22 -12.18 -4.14
N ALA A 274 10.65 -11.65 -5.23
CA ALA A 274 9.96 -12.47 -6.22
C ALA A 274 10.95 -13.23 -7.13
N SER A 275 12.13 -12.66 -7.40
CA SER A 275 13.19 -13.33 -8.15
C SER A 275 13.84 -14.48 -7.37
N SER A 276 13.81 -14.48 -6.03
CA SER A 276 14.47 -15.52 -5.22
C SER A 276 13.59 -16.73 -4.89
N HIS A 277 12.31 -16.69 -5.24
CA HIS A 277 11.36 -17.79 -4.98
C HIS A 277 10.97 -18.59 -6.22
N ILE A 278 11.55 -18.29 -7.39
CA ILE A 278 11.32 -19.05 -8.64
C ILE A 278 12.46 -20.04 -8.94
N THR A 279 13.57 -19.98 -8.21
CA THR A 279 14.66 -20.96 -8.29
C THR A 279 14.91 -21.60 -6.93
N THR A 280 14.11 -22.62 -6.61
CA THR A 280 14.46 -23.85 -5.86
C THR A 280 13.24 -24.75 -5.85
#